data_AF-A0A3B8Y7I4-F1
#
_entry.id   AF-A0A3B8Y7I4-F1
#
_cell.length_a   1.000
_cell.length_b   1.000
_cell.length_c   1.000
_cell.angle_alpha   90.00
_cell.angle_beta   90.00
_cell.angle_gamma   90.00
#
_symmetry.space_group_name_H-M   'P 1'
#
loop_
_entity.id
_entity.type
_entity.pdbx_description
1 polymer ?
#
loop_
_entity_poly.entity_id
_entity_poly.type
_entity_poly.pdbx_seq_one_letter_code
_entity_poly.pdbx_strand_id
1 'polypeptide(L)'
;MKHYNFAEGKFEDFFECFISGEVDFGDYFDHLLSWYQHKNEPNVLFLTYEEMKDNIEISLLKIITFLGKKYTEKLNNKQILNKIIEQSSFENMSKNQQRWSSKRPNNMPPFVRKGKVGDWKNYFSREQVKRLKDKFVSRTMGTDLEKLWINIVSN
;
A
#
# COMPACT_ATOMS: atom_id res chain seq x y z
N MET A 1 -10.19 -16.55 16.24
CA MET A 1 -10.33 -15.94 14.90
C MET A 1 -11.78 -15.55 14.66
N LYS A 2 -12.14 -14.29 14.94
CA LYS A 2 -13.47 -13.74 14.63
C LYS A 2 -13.43 -13.16 13.21
N HIS A 3 -13.43 -14.01 12.19
CA HIS A 3 -13.42 -13.54 10.80
C HIS A 3 -14.84 -13.36 10.23
N TYR A 4 -14.96 -12.36 9.36
CA TYR A 4 -15.97 -12.16 8.31
C TYR A 4 -17.26 -11.40 8.58
N ASN A 5 -17.51 -10.82 9.76
CA ASN A 5 -18.67 -9.92 9.89
C ASN A 5 -18.34 -8.55 10.49
N PHE A 6 -17.36 -7.88 9.87
CA PHE A 6 -17.05 -6.47 10.14
C PHE A 6 -17.84 -5.51 9.25
N ALA A 7 -18.83 -6.00 8.49
CA ALA A 7 -19.63 -5.16 7.60
C ALA A 7 -20.33 -4.00 8.35
N GLU A 8 -20.60 -4.19 9.64
CA GLU A 8 -21.20 -3.20 10.55
C GLU A 8 -20.25 -2.77 11.68
N GLY A 9 -18.99 -3.22 11.66
CA GLY A 9 -18.02 -2.90 12.70
C GLY A 9 -17.51 -1.46 12.59
N LYS A 10 -17.20 -0.84 13.73
CA LYS A 10 -16.68 0.53 13.74
C LYS A 10 -15.18 0.53 13.46
N PHE A 11 -14.66 1.67 13.00
CA PHE A 11 -13.24 1.81 12.72
C PHE A 11 -12.38 1.53 13.97
N GLU A 12 -12.85 1.93 15.14
CA GLU A 12 -12.19 1.73 16.43
C GLU A 12 -12.02 0.25 16.75
N ASP A 13 -13.07 -0.56 16.53
CA ASP A 13 -13.00 -2.00 16.75
C ASP A 13 -11.99 -2.65 15.79
N PHE A 14 -11.97 -2.20 14.52
CA PHE A 14 -11.00 -2.70 13.54
C PHE A 14 -9.57 -2.33 13.92
N PHE A 15 -9.37 -1.11 14.44
CA PHE A 15 -8.06 -0.65 14.89
C PHE A 15 -7.51 -1.54 16.01
N GLU A 16 -8.34 -1.96 16.97
CA GLU A 16 -7.90 -2.88 18.04
C GLU A 16 -7.47 -4.24 17.50
N CYS A 17 -8.22 -4.81 16.55
CA CYS A 17 -7.80 -6.05 15.88
C CYS A 17 -6.51 -5.85 15.07
N PHE A 18 -6.39 -4.74 14.33
CA PHE A 18 -5.21 -4.46 13.51
C PHE A 18 -3.95 -4.28 14.37
N ILE A 19 -4.03 -3.51 15.45
CA ILE A 19 -2.88 -3.24 16.31
C ILE A 19 -2.48 -4.46 17.15
N SER A 20 -3.37 -5.42 17.37
CA SER A 20 -3.06 -6.72 18.00
C SER A 20 -2.62 -7.80 17.01
N GLY A 21 -2.72 -7.56 15.70
CA GLY A 21 -2.43 -8.56 14.68
C GLY A 21 -3.52 -9.62 14.51
N GLU A 22 -4.72 -9.37 15.03
CA GLU A 22 -5.89 -10.26 14.97
C GLU A 22 -6.76 -10.01 13.72
N VAL A 23 -6.12 -9.66 12.59
CA VAL A 23 -6.77 -9.48 11.29
C VAL A 23 -6.39 -10.59 10.32
N ASP A 24 -7.05 -10.64 9.16
CA ASP A 24 -6.66 -11.53 8.06
C ASP A 24 -5.17 -11.32 7.75
N PHE A 25 -4.43 -12.44 7.65
CA PHE A 25 -2.98 -12.49 7.42
C PHE A 25 -2.09 -11.97 8.58
N GLY A 26 -2.66 -11.70 9.76
CA GLY A 26 -1.90 -11.46 10.99
C GLY A 26 -1.37 -10.03 11.13
N ASP A 27 -0.24 -9.89 11.82
CA ASP A 27 0.38 -8.59 12.08
C ASP A 27 1.04 -8.03 10.81
N TYR A 28 0.63 -6.82 10.41
CA TYR A 28 1.20 -6.11 9.25
C TYR A 28 2.73 -6.00 9.29
N PHE A 29 3.31 -5.79 10.46
CA PHE A 29 4.75 -5.62 10.61
C PHE A 29 5.52 -6.93 10.44
N ASP A 30 4.92 -8.08 10.75
CA ASP A 30 5.53 -9.38 10.44
C ASP A 30 5.68 -9.54 8.92
N HIS A 31 4.62 -9.22 8.17
CA HIS A 31 4.64 -9.25 6.71
C HIS A 31 5.62 -8.22 6.13
N LEU A 32 5.62 -6.97 6.63
CA LEU A 32 6.52 -5.93 6.13
C LEU A 32 8.00 -6.32 6.35
N LEU A 33 8.37 -6.70 7.57
CA LEU A 33 9.76 -6.98 7.92
C LEU A 33 10.30 -8.22 7.21
N SER A 34 9.48 -9.28 7.11
CA SER A 34 9.86 -10.52 6.45
C SER A 34 10.24 -10.33 4.98
N TRP A 35 9.60 -9.40 4.25
CA TRP A 35 9.98 -9.06 2.88
C TRP A 35 11.03 -7.96 2.80
N TYR A 36 11.02 -7.00 3.73
CA TYR A 36 11.93 -5.86 3.68
C TYR A 36 13.41 -6.26 3.84
N GLN A 37 13.70 -7.34 4.57
CA GLN A 37 15.06 -7.88 4.63
C GLN A 37 15.60 -8.33 3.26
N HIS A 38 14.72 -8.70 2.33
CA HIS A 38 15.07 -9.13 0.98
C HIS A 38 15.08 -7.99 -0.05
N LYS A 39 14.89 -6.72 0.37
CA LYS A 39 14.73 -5.58 -0.55
C LYS A 39 15.90 -5.34 -1.51
N ASN A 40 17.09 -5.87 -1.18
CA ASN A 40 18.30 -5.75 -1.98
C ASN A 40 18.58 -7.00 -2.82
N GLU A 41 17.73 -8.02 -2.77
CA GLU A 41 17.88 -9.22 -3.60
C GLU A 41 17.55 -8.89 -5.06
N PRO A 42 18.28 -9.47 -6.03
CA PRO A 42 18.16 -9.12 -7.45
C PRO A 42 16.77 -9.45 -8.04
N ASN A 43 16.04 -10.37 -7.41
CA ASN A 43 14.69 -10.82 -7.81
C ASN A 43 13.58 -10.24 -6.92
N VAL A 44 13.86 -9.18 -6.15
CA VAL A 44 12.87 -8.46 -5.33
C VAL A 44 12.89 -6.98 -5.71
N LEU A 45 11.73 -6.44 -6.04
CA LEU A 45 11.53 -5.00 -6.22
C LEU A 45 10.67 -4.47 -5.08
N PHE A 46 11.28 -3.69 -4.18
CA PHE A 46 10.56 -2.99 -3.12
C PHE A 46 10.08 -1.62 -3.61
N LEU A 47 8.78 -1.34 -3.48
CA LEU A 47 8.14 -0.06 -3.79
C LEU A 47 7.17 0.29 -2.66
N THR A 48 6.97 1.59 -2.43
CA THR A 48 5.91 2.08 -1.54
C THR A 48 4.73 2.61 -2.35
N TYR A 49 3.53 2.55 -1.76
CA TYR A 49 2.34 3.10 -2.38
C TYR A 49 2.45 4.63 -2.56
N GLU A 50 3.05 5.30 -1.58
CA GLU A 50 3.28 6.75 -1.61
C GLU A 50 4.20 7.14 -2.77
N GLU A 51 5.28 6.41 -3.01
CA GLU A 51 6.20 6.69 -4.13
C GLU A 51 5.48 6.54 -5.47
N MET A 52 4.70 5.48 -5.65
CA MET A 52 3.91 5.27 -6.87
C MET A 52 2.88 6.36 -7.09
N LYS A 53 2.31 6.89 -6.00
CA LYS A 53 1.30 7.95 -6.08
C LYS A 53 1.91 9.32 -6.33
N ASP A 54 3.09 9.58 -5.78
CA ASP A 54 3.84 10.84 -5.94
C ASP A 54 4.38 10.96 -7.37
N ASN A 55 5.06 9.91 -7.87
CA ASN A 55 5.58 9.89 -9.23
C ASN A 55 5.48 8.51 -9.87
N ILE A 56 4.41 8.32 -10.65
CA ILE A 56 4.14 7.08 -11.36
C ILE A 56 5.16 6.79 -12.47
N GLU A 57 5.77 7.82 -13.08
CA GLU A 57 6.78 7.64 -14.13
C GLU A 57 8.05 7.00 -13.56
N ILE A 58 8.54 7.52 -12.44
CA ILE A 58 9.71 6.97 -11.75
C ILE A 58 9.45 5.51 -11.33
N SER A 59 8.28 5.26 -10.74
CA SER A 59 7.88 3.90 -10.35
C SER A 59 7.77 2.96 -11.55
N LEU A 60 7.23 3.42 -12.66
CA LEU A 60 7.13 2.64 -13.90
C LEU A 60 8.52 2.31 -14.46
N LEU A 61 9.47 3.26 -14.42
CA LEU A 61 10.86 3.03 -14.82
C LEU A 61 11.53 1.95 -13.95
N LYS A 62 11.33 2.00 -12.63
CA LYS A 62 11.82 0.97 -11.70
C LYS A 62 11.26 -0.42 -12.04
N ILE A 63 9.94 -0.51 -12.26
CA ILE A 63 9.26 -1.77 -12.61
C ILE A 63 9.78 -2.32 -13.94
N ILE A 64 9.83 -1.50 -14.99
CA ILE A 64 10.27 -1.95 -16.33
C ILE A 64 11.73 -2.39 -16.31
N THR A 65 12.59 -1.67 -15.59
CA THR A 65 14.01 -2.03 -15.44
C THR A 65 14.15 -3.36 -14.71
N PHE A 66 13.38 -3.56 -13.64
CA PHE A 66 13.37 -4.79 -12.85
C PHE A 66 12.89 -6.02 -13.65
N LEU A 67 11.91 -5.85 -14.55
CA LEU A 67 11.45 -6.92 -15.45
C LEU A 67 12.51 -7.33 -16.50
N GLY A 68 13.61 -6.57 -16.62
CA GLY A 68 14.77 -6.90 -17.43
C GLY A 68 14.76 -6.33 -18.86
N LYS A 69 15.89 -6.54 -19.56
CA LYS A 69 16.23 -5.88 -20.85
C LYS A 69 15.13 -5.92 -21.90
N LYS A 70 14.40 -7.05 -22.00
CA LYS A 70 13.29 -7.26 -22.95
C LYS A 70 12.22 -6.15 -22.85
N TYR A 71 11.99 -5.63 -21.64
CA TYR A 71 11.00 -4.59 -21.40
C TYR A 71 11.63 -3.19 -21.39
N THR A 72 12.91 -3.06 -21.04
CA THR A 72 13.66 -1.79 -21.08
C THR A 72 13.65 -1.15 -22.46
N GLU A 73 13.70 -1.93 -23.55
CA GLU A 73 13.61 -1.38 -24.92
C GLU A 73 12.30 -0.63 -25.18
N LYS A 74 11.22 -0.97 -24.45
CA LYS A 74 9.92 -0.27 -24.56
C LYS A 74 9.94 1.12 -23.93
N LEU A 75 10.94 1.46 -23.13
CA LEU A 75 11.08 2.80 -22.51
C LEU A 75 11.23 3.91 -23.55
N ASN A 76 11.75 3.59 -24.74
CA ASN A 76 11.88 4.57 -25.82
C ASN A 76 10.53 4.92 -26.48
N ASN A 77 9.49 4.13 -26.24
CA ASN A 77 8.16 4.35 -26.80
C ASN A 77 7.26 5.12 -25.81
N LYS A 78 7.30 6.46 -25.90
CA LYS A 78 6.46 7.35 -25.07
C LYS A 78 4.96 7.05 -25.17
N GLN A 79 4.47 6.61 -26.32
CA GLN A 79 3.05 6.29 -26.50
C GLN A 79 2.64 5.08 -25.64
N ILE A 80 3.49 4.05 -25.55
CA ILE A 80 3.25 2.90 -24.67
C ILE A 80 3.29 3.33 -23.21
N LEU A 81 4.28 4.13 -22.81
CA LEU A 81 4.40 4.60 -21.42
C LEU A 81 3.19 5.44 -21.00
N ASN A 82 2.80 6.41 -21.82
CA ASN A 82 1.62 7.25 -21.56
C ASN A 82 0.35 6.40 -21.44
N LYS A 83 0.19 5.39 -22.30
CA LYS A 83 -0.94 4.47 -22.23
C LYS A 83 -0.94 3.66 -20.94
N ILE A 84 0.21 3.18 -20.47
CA ILE A 84 0.30 2.46 -19.18
C ILE A 84 -0.12 3.39 -18.04
N ILE A 85 0.45 4.60 -17.99
CA ILE A 85 0.15 5.59 -16.95
C ILE A 85 -1.35 5.94 -16.94
N GLU A 86 -1.92 6.19 -18.12
CA GLU A 86 -3.35 6.49 -18.27
C GLU A 86 -4.23 5.34 -17.78
N GLN A 87 -3.91 4.10 -18.17
CA GLN A 87 -4.69 2.91 -17.78
C GLN A 87 -4.50 2.55 -16.29
N SER A 88 -3.35 2.85 -15.71
CA SER A 88 -3.04 2.67 -14.28
C SER A 88 -3.48 3.85 -13.42
N SER A 89 -4.04 4.91 -14.00
CA SER A 89 -4.57 6.05 -13.24
C SER A 89 -5.75 5.63 -12.37
N PHE A 90 -5.92 6.34 -11.24
CA PHE A 90 -7.07 6.09 -10.35
C PHE A 90 -8.40 6.21 -11.11
N GLU A 91 -8.53 7.22 -11.96
CA GLU A 91 -9.74 7.45 -12.75
C GLU A 91 -10.07 6.23 -13.63
N ASN A 92 -9.12 5.73 -14.42
CA ASN A 92 -9.36 4.57 -15.27
C ASN A 92 -9.56 3.28 -14.47
N MET A 93 -8.78 3.05 -13.42
CA MET A 93 -8.95 1.87 -12.58
C MET A 93 -10.32 1.86 -11.88
N SER A 94 -10.84 3.03 -11.48
CA SER A 94 -12.13 3.15 -10.81
C SER A 94 -13.35 2.87 -11.70
N LYS A 95 -13.19 2.94 -13.04
CA LYS A 95 -14.28 2.67 -14.01
C LYS A 95 -14.70 1.20 -14.01
N ASN A 96 -13.81 0.27 -13.67
CA ASN A 96 -14.11 -1.17 -13.69
C ASN A 96 -13.73 -1.85 -12.37
N GLN A 97 -14.59 -1.73 -11.36
CA GLN A 97 -14.38 -2.30 -10.03
C GLN A 97 -14.26 -3.84 -10.03
N GLN A 98 -15.02 -4.51 -10.91
CA GLN A 98 -15.07 -5.98 -10.99
C GLN A 98 -13.80 -6.59 -11.59
N ARG A 99 -13.00 -5.81 -12.32
CA ARG A 99 -11.71 -6.26 -12.85
C ARG A 99 -10.70 -6.55 -11.74
N TRP A 100 -10.79 -5.82 -10.63
CA TRP A 100 -9.75 -5.78 -9.59
C TRP A 100 -10.11 -6.56 -8.34
N SER A 101 -11.35 -7.05 -8.24
CA SER A 101 -11.83 -7.82 -7.09
C SER A 101 -12.68 -8.99 -7.52
N SER A 102 -12.60 -10.10 -6.79
CA SER A 102 -13.62 -11.15 -6.81
C SER A 102 -15.01 -10.58 -6.51
N LYS A 103 -16.08 -11.33 -6.81
CA LYS A 103 -17.47 -10.89 -6.55
C LYS A 103 -17.63 -10.46 -5.08
N ARG A 104 -18.10 -9.23 -4.85
CA ARG A 104 -18.31 -8.63 -3.52
C ARG A 104 -19.80 -8.41 -3.24
N PRO A 105 -20.23 -8.38 -1.97
CA PRO A 105 -21.58 -7.95 -1.60
C PRO A 105 -21.90 -6.53 -2.10
N ASN A 106 -23.15 -6.29 -2.51
CA ASN A 106 -23.57 -5.02 -3.10
C ASN A 106 -23.49 -3.81 -2.14
N ASN A 107 -23.53 -4.06 -0.82
CA ASN A 107 -23.44 -3.04 0.22
C ASN A 107 -22.01 -2.67 0.60
N MET A 108 -20.99 -3.29 -0.01
CA MET A 108 -19.60 -2.92 0.24
C MET A 108 -19.21 -1.66 -0.55
N PRO A 109 -18.31 -0.83 0.01
CA PRO A 109 -17.73 0.28 -0.74
C PRO A 109 -16.95 -0.23 -1.97
N PRO A 110 -16.80 0.60 -3.02
CA PRO A 110 -15.99 0.27 -4.19
C PRO A 110 -14.60 -0.24 -3.83
N PHE A 111 -14.05 -1.18 -4.62
CA PHE A 111 -12.73 -1.76 -4.39
C PHE A 111 -11.64 -0.69 -4.59
N VAL A 112 -11.67 -0.01 -5.73
CA VAL A 112 -10.92 1.21 -5.98
C VAL A 112 -11.71 2.38 -5.38
N ARG A 113 -11.36 2.74 -4.13
CA ARG A 113 -12.17 3.64 -3.28
C ARG A 113 -11.84 5.12 -3.43
N LYS A 114 -10.63 5.55 -3.04
CA LYS A 114 -10.22 6.98 -3.02
C LYS A 114 -8.88 7.27 -3.69
N GLY A 115 -7.91 6.35 -3.62
CA GLY A 115 -6.59 6.53 -4.24
C GLY A 115 -5.80 7.74 -3.72
N LYS A 116 -5.90 8.05 -2.42
CA LYS A 116 -5.30 9.22 -1.77
C LYS A 116 -4.38 8.81 -0.63
N VAL A 117 -3.19 9.42 -0.57
CA VAL A 117 -2.26 9.33 0.56
C VAL A 117 -2.72 10.28 1.67
N GLY A 118 -2.61 9.86 2.92
CA GLY A 118 -2.92 10.71 4.09
C GLY A 118 -4.40 10.76 4.51
N ASP A 119 -5.29 10.02 3.86
CA ASP A 119 -6.72 9.96 4.21
C ASP A 119 -6.97 9.40 5.63
N TRP A 120 -5.98 8.74 6.23
CA TRP A 120 -6.02 8.26 7.62
C TRP A 120 -6.35 9.38 8.63
N LYS A 121 -5.99 10.64 8.34
CA LYS A 121 -6.26 11.79 9.20
C LYS A 121 -7.77 12.03 9.44
N ASN A 122 -8.62 11.49 8.58
CA ASN A 122 -10.08 11.59 8.70
C ASN A 122 -10.70 10.51 9.61
N TYR A 123 -9.92 9.51 10.04
CA TYR A 123 -10.43 8.33 10.77
C TYR A 123 -9.76 8.13 12.11
N PHE A 124 -8.46 8.37 12.22
CA PHE A 124 -7.72 8.06 13.44
C PHE A 124 -7.89 9.16 14.50
N SER A 125 -8.13 8.75 15.74
CA SER A 125 -7.97 9.63 16.91
C SER A 125 -6.49 9.89 17.20
N ARG A 126 -6.18 10.95 17.97
CA ARG A 126 -4.80 11.25 18.39
C ARG A 126 -4.14 10.08 19.16
N GLU A 127 -4.93 9.38 19.97
CA GLU A 127 -4.48 8.22 20.74
C GLU A 127 -4.14 7.03 19.82
N GLN A 128 -4.99 6.73 18.84
CA GLN A 128 -4.74 5.66 17.87
C GLN A 128 -3.49 5.94 17.04
N VAL A 129 -3.28 7.19 16.62
CA VAL A 129 -2.05 7.61 15.93
C VAL A 129 -0.83 7.34 16.80
N LYS A 130 -0.87 7.73 18.08
CA LYS A 130 0.24 7.51 19.01
C LYS A 130 0.54 6.02 19.15
N ARG A 131 -0.47 5.18 19.40
CA ARG A 131 -0.29 3.73 19.56
C ARG A 131 0.29 3.07 18.31
N LEU A 132 -0.17 3.46 17.12
CA LEU A 132 0.36 2.92 15.87
C LEU A 132 1.81 3.39 15.62
N LYS A 133 2.15 4.64 15.93
CA LYS A 133 3.53 5.16 15.85
C LYS A 133 4.45 4.44 16.81
N ASP A 134 4.05 4.28 18.07
CA ASP A 134 4.85 3.57 19.09
C ASP A 134 5.12 2.12 18.64
N LYS A 135 4.09 1.43 18.11
CA LYS A 135 4.26 0.10 17.53
C LYS A 135 5.20 0.12 16.33
N PHE A 136 5.02 1.05 15.39
CA PHE A 136 5.89 1.18 14.21
C PHE A 136 7.36 1.34 14.62
N VAL A 137 7.68 2.27 15.52
CA VAL A 137 9.04 2.52 16.00
C VAL A 137 9.61 1.27 16.68
N SER A 138 8.85 0.67 17.60
CA SER A 138 9.28 -0.56 18.29
C SER A 138 9.57 -1.71 17.32
N ARG A 139 8.68 -1.93 16.35
CA ARG A 139 8.78 -3.03 15.37
C ARG A 139 9.90 -2.81 14.34
N THR A 140 10.22 -1.57 14.01
CA THR A 140 11.20 -1.23 12.95
C THR A 140 12.57 -0.81 13.48
N MET A 141 12.73 -0.77 14.80
CA MET A 141 14.00 -0.45 15.47
C MET A 141 15.15 -1.30 14.91
N GLY A 142 16.26 -0.65 14.55
CA GLY A 142 17.42 -1.31 13.96
C GLY A 142 17.34 -1.54 12.44
N THR A 143 16.27 -1.08 11.78
CA THR A 143 16.14 -1.07 10.32
C THR A 143 16.20 0.36 9.77
N ASP A 144 16.27 0.52 8.46
CA ASP A 144 16.14 1.80 7.76
C ASP A 144 14.70 2.15 7.34
N LEU A 145 13.69 1.37 7.76
CA LEU A 145 12.27 1.61 7.41
C LEU A 145 11.76 2.97 7.86
N GLU A 146 12.20 3.46 9.02
CA GLU A 146 11.82 4.77 9.55
C GLU A 146 12.15 5.92 8.60
N LYS A 147 13.18 5.76 7.76
CA LYS A 147 13.61 6.77 6.78
C LYS A 147 12.61 6.91 5.63
N LEU A 148 11.84 5.86 5.33
CA LEU A 148 10.84 5.89 4.26
C LEU A 148 9.69 6.85 4.56
N TRP A 149 9.36 7.04 5.84
CA TRP A 149 8.24 7.86 6.28
C TRP A 149 8.62 8.86 7.35
N ILE A 150 9.82 9.44 7.24
CA ILE A 150 10.37 10.36 8.25
C ILE A 150 9.41 11.52 8.58
N ASN A 151 8.68 12.02 7.58
CA ASN A 151 7.70 13.10 7.76
C ASN A 151 6.43 12.69 8.53
N ILE A 152 6.14 11.39 8.60
CA ILE A 152 5.00 10.85 9.36
C ILE A 152 5.46 10.45 10.77
N VAL A 153 6.67 9.91 10.88
CA VAL A 153 7.24 9.41 12.15
C VAL A 153 7.76 10.55 13.03
N SER A 154 8.33 11.62 12.44
CA SER A 154 8.98 12.72 13.19
C SER A 154 8.05 13.87 13.58
N ASN A 155 6.83 13.92 13.02
CA ASN A 155 5.77 14.86 13.41
C ASN A 155 4.84 14.20 14.44
#